data_AF-A0A1Y1U603-F1
#
_entry.id   AF-A0A1Y1U603-F1
#
_cell.length_a   1.000
_cell.length_b   1.000
_cell.length_c   1.000
_cell.angle_alpha   90.00
_cell.angle_beta   90.00
_cell.angle_gamma   90.00
#
_symmetry.space_group_name_H-M   'P 1'
#
loop_
_entity.id
_entity.type
_entity.pdbx_description
1 polymer ?
#
loop_
_entity_poly.entity_id
_entity_poly.type
_entity_poly.pdbx_seq_one_letter_code
_entity_poly.pdbx_strand_id
1 'polypeptide(L)'
;MQIMWGRWALLTVAMVTGGWGIMRLATPTEEQFYAKLSPELKRQMDEVRRRREGNAEMVSKLEAAAKKGEIIWADSMDPKSGRKV
;
A
#
# COMPACT_ATOMS: atom_id res chain seq x y z
N MET A 1 -14.73 -30.42 30.13
CA MET A 1 -15.21 -29.23 29.39
C MET A 1 -14.11 -28.40 28.73
N GLN A 2 -12.83 -28.46 29.14
CA GLN A 2 -11.75 -27.65 28.52
C GLN A 2 -11.37 -28.01 27.06
N ILE A 3 -11.51 -29.28 26.65
CA ILE A 3 -11.07 -29.75 25.32
C ILE A 3 -11.95 -29.21 24.17
N MET A 4 -13.20 -28.80 24.45
CA MET A 4 -14.12 -28.29 23.43
C MET A 4 -13.67 -26.94 22.89
N TRP A 5 -13.14 -26.05 23.74
CA TRP A 5 -12.66 -24.73 23.31
C TRP A 5 -11.42 -24.82 22.42
N GLY A 6 -10.52 -25.78 22.67
CA GLY A 6 -9.36 -26.01 21.81
C GLY A 6 -9.75 -26.45 20.39
N ARG A 7 -10.79 -27.29 20.25
CA ARG A 7 -11.32 -27.71 18.94
C ARG A 7 -11.94 -26.55 18.17
N TRP A 8 -12.70 -25.69 18.85
CA TRP A 8 -13.26 -24.48 18.25
C TRP A 8 -12.17 -23.49 17.82
N ALA A 9 -11.14 -23.28 18.66
CA ALA A 9 -10.00 -22.42 18.32
C ALA A 9 -9.22 -22.95 17.10
N LEU A 10 -9.05 -24.26 16.98
CA LEU A 10 -8.43 -24.87 15.81
C LEU A 10 -9.28 -24.67 14.55
N LEU A 11 -10.59 -24.81 14.67
CA LEU A 11 -11.54 -24.61 13.57
C LEU A 11 -11.56 -23.16 13.08
N THR A 12 -11.49 -22.17 13.98
CA THR A 12 -11.43 -20.75 13.60
C THR A 12 -10.12 -20.40 12.92
N VAL A 13 -8.98 -20.88 13.44
CA VAL A 13 -7.68 -20.69 12.79
C VAL A 13 -7.65 -21.32 11.41
N ALA A 14 -8.16 -22.55 11.27
CA ALA A 14 -8.27 -23.22 9.97
C ALA A 14 -9.15 -22.44 8.98
N MET A 15 -10.25 -21.86 9.45
CA MET A 15 -11.16 -21.08 8.60
C MET A 15 -10.52 -19.75 8.16
N VAL A 16 -9.83 -19.04 9.07
CA VAL A 16 -9.13 -17.78 8.76
C VAL A 16 -7.98 -18.02 7.80
N THR A 17 -7.13 -19.01 8.07
CA THR A 17 -5.99 -19.35 7.20
C THR A 17 -6.46 -19.90 5.86
N GLY A 18 -7.54 -20.67 5.82
CA GLY A 18 -8.20 -21.10 4.60
C GLY A 18 -8.71 -19.93 3.76
N GLY A 19 -9.42 -18.98 4.37
CA GLY A 19 -9.88 -17.77 3.70
C GLY A 19 -8.74 -16.91 3.15
N TRP A 20 -7.68 -16.71 3.93
CA TRP A 20 -6.48 -16.02 3.48
C TRP A 20 -5.77 -16.77 2.34
N GLY A 21 -5.70 -18.09 2.39
CA GLY A 21 -5.13 -18.92 1.34
C GLY A 21 -5.90 -18.80 0.01
N ILE A 22 -7.24 -18.80 0.06
CA ILE A 22 -8.09 -18.57 -1.12
C ILE A 22 -7.84 -17.18 -1.69
N MET A 23 -7.79 -16.14 -0.85
CA MET A 23 -7.49 -14.79 -1.29
C MET A 23 -6.12 -14.73 -1.98
N ARG A 24 -5.10 -15.34 -1.36
CA ARG A 24 -3.71 -15.38 -1.85
C ARG A 24 -3.56 -16.13 -3.18
N LEU A 25 -4.43 -17.08 -3.47
CA LEU A 25 -4.49 -17.82 -4.74
C LEU A 25 -5.25 -17.04 -5.82
N ALA A 26 -6.34 -16.37 -5.46
CA ALA A 26 -7.17 -15.62 -6.39
C ALA A 26 -6.51 -14.30 -6.83
N THR A 27 -5.72 -13.66 -5.96
CA THR A 27 -4.97 -12.45 -6.31
C THR A 27 -3.53 -12.79 -6.75
N PRO A 28 -3.14 -12.51 -8.00
CA PRO A 28 -1.76 -12.68 -8.43
C PRO A 28 -0.85 -11.72 -7.65
N THR A 29 0.38 -12.15 -7.37
CA THR A 29 1.39 -11.25 -6.79
C THR A 29 1.69 -10.11 -7.75
N GLU A 30 2.17 -8.97 -7.24
CA GLU A 30 2.52 -7.81 -8.08
C GLU A 30 3.46 -8.16 -9.24
N GLU A 31 4.42 -9.05 -9.00
CA GLU A 31 5.36 -9.52 -10.02
C GLU A 31 4.67 -10.37 -11.10
N GLN A 32 3.76 -11.26 -10.71
CA GLN A 32 3.00 -12.08 -11.65
C GLN A 32 2.00 -11.25 -12.45
N PHE A 33 1.41 -10.24 -11.80
CA PHE A 33 0.56 -9.26 -12.47
C PHE A 33 1.37 -8.46 -13.49
N TYR A 34 2.53 -7.92 -13.09
CA TYR A 34 3.41 -7.16 -13.97
C TYR A 34 3.90 -8.01 -15.15
N ALA A 35 4.27 -9.27 -14.94
CA ALA A 35 4.68 -10.17 -16.02
C ALA A 35 3.58 -10.34 -17.07
N LYS A 36 2.31 -10.43 -16.65
CA LYS A 36 1.12 -10.51 -17.51
C LYS A 36 0.76 -9.19 -18.21
N LEU A 37 1.32 -8.05 -17.79
CA LEU A 37 1.04 -6.76 -18.43
C LEU A 37 1.63 -6.68 -19.83
N SER A 38 0.89 -6.03 -20.72
CA SER A 38 1.40 -5.63 -22.04
C SER A 38 2.58 -4.65 -21.90
N PRO A 39 3.45 -4.53 -22.91
CA PRO A 39 4.61 -3.64 -22.86
C PRO A 39 4.25 -2.17 -22.60
N GLU A 40 3.06 -1.75 -23.00
CA GLU A 40 2.55 -0.39 -22.83
C GLU A 40 2.10 -0.13 -21.38
N LEU A 41 1.37 -1.06 -20.76
CA LEU A 41 0.99 -0.96 -19.34
C LEU A 41 2.21 -1.03 -18.41
N LYS A 42 3.24 -1.81 -18.77
CA LYS A 42 4.52 -1.84 -18.04
C LYS A 42 5.16 -0.46 -18.00
N ARG A 43 5.21 0.24 -19.14
CA ARG A 43 5.75 1.61 -19.23
C ARG A 43 5.00 2.60 -18.36
N GLN A 44 3.66 2.53 -18.33
CA GLN A 44 2.87 3.40 -17.45
C GLN A 44 3.14 3.11 -15.98
N MET A 45 3.21 1.83 -15.60
CA MET A 45 3.48 1.43 -14.21
C MET A 45 4.88 1.83 -13.77
N ASP A 46 5.87 1.74 -14.65
CA ASP A 46 7.24 2.23 -14.42
C ASP A 46 7.27 3.75 -14.26
N GLU A 47 6.47 4.48 -15.03
CA GLU A 47 6.32 5.93 -14.86
C GLU A 47 5.71 6.29 -13.50
N VAL A 48 4.67 5.56 -13.07
CA VAL A 48 4.08 5.73 -11.74
C VAL A 48 5.08 5.39 -10.64
N ARG A 49 5.86 4.30 -10.79
CA ARG A 49 6.92 3.94 -9.83
C ARG A 49 7.97 5.02 -9.71
N ARG A 50 8.48 5.55 -10.82
CA ARG A 50 9.42 6.67 -10.82
C ARG A 50 8.84 7.94 -10.18
N ARG A 51 7.55 8.23 -10.41
CA ARG A 51 6.86 9.36 -9.74
C ARG A 51 6.74 9.15 -8.23
N ARG A 52 6.52 7.91 -7.78
CA ARG A 52 6.46 7.58 -6.33
C ARG A 52 7.83 7.67 -5.67
N GLU A 53 8.87 7.20 -6.33
CA GLU A 53 10.25 7.33 -5.87
C GLU A 53 10.66 8.81 -5.75
N GLY A 54 10.30 9.65 -6.74
CA GLY A 54 10.52 11.09 -6.68
C GLY A 54 9.73 11.80 -5.57
N ASN A 55 8.61 11.23 -5.13
CA ASN A 55 7.79 11.76 -4.04
C ASN A 55 8.17 11.20 -2.66
N ALA A 56 9.20 10.36 -2.54
CA ALA A 56 9.63 9.79 -1.26
C ALA A 56 10.00 10.87 -0.23
N GLU A 57 10.58 11.99 -0.68
CA GLU A 57 10.90 13.14 0.16
C GLU A 57 9.64 13.90 0.63
N MET A 58 8.58 13.90 -0.18
CA MET A 58 7.28 14.49 0.20
C MET A 58 6.58 13.61 1.23
N VAL A 59 6.62 12.29 1.05
CA VAL A 59 6.05 11.31 1.99
C VAL A 59 6.74 11.39 3.35
N SER A 60 8.06 11.50 3.40
CA SER A 60 8.78 11.63 4.68
C SER A 60 8.44 12.93 5.43
N LYS A 61 8.22 14.05 4.70
CA LYS A 61 7.75 15.31 5.28
C LYS A 61 6.33 15.18 5.82
N LEU A 62 5.44 14.49 5.10
CA LEU A 62 4.08 14.19 5.56
C LEU A 62 4.08 13.33 6.83
N GLU A 63 4.92 12.30 6.90
CA GLU A 63 5.05 11.47 8.10
C GLU A 63 5.59 12.25 9.30
N ALA A 64 6.59 13.11 9.08
CA ALA A 64 7.14 13.98 10.12
C ALA A 64 6.10 14.97 10.65
N ALA A 65 5.27 15.53 9.78
CA ALA A 65 4.18 16.44 10.13
C ALA A 65 3.02 15.75 10.83
N ALA A 66 2.66 14.54 10.38
CA ALA A 66 1.65 13.70 11.02
C ALA A 66 2.04 13.38 12.47
N LYS A 67 3.31 13.08 12.74
CA LYS A 67 3.83 12.87 14.10
C LYS A 67 3.78 14.12 14.97
N LYS A 68 3.80 15.31 14.36
CA LYS A 68 3.68 16.60 15.06
C LYS A 68 2.24 17.08 15.23
N GLY A 69 1.25 16.37 14.65
CA GLY A 69 -0.14 16.80 14.64
C GLY A 69 -0.39 18.06 13.80
N GLU A 70 0.50 18.36 12.86
CA GLU A 70 0.45 19.56 12.02
C GLU A 70 -0.32 19.26 10.72
N ILE A 71 -1.32 20.08 10.40
CA ILE A 71 -2.10 19.96 9.16
C ILE A 71 -1.33 20.69 8.05
N ILE A 72 -0.76 19.94 7.11
CA ILE A 72 -0.09 20.51 5.95
C ILE A 72 -1.01 20.45 4.72
N TRP A 73 -1.26 21.60 4.11
CA TRP A 73 -2.07 21.75 2.91
C TRP A 73 -1.24 21.57 1.64
N ALA A 74 -1.86 21.14 0.55
CA ALA A 74 -1.18 20.96 -0.73
C ALA A 74 -0.49 22.25 -1.23
N ASP A 75 -1.10 23.41 -0.98
CA ASP A 75 -0.55 24.72 -1.39
C ASP A 75 0.76 25.11 -0.68
N SER A 76 1.04 24.56 0.51
CA SER A 76 2.27 24.83 1.24
C SER A 76 3.42 23.90 0.85
N MET A 77 3.18 22.94 -0.06
CA MET A 77 4.18 22.00 -0.58
C MET A 77 4.61 22.29 -2.02
N ASP A 78 3.97 23.23 -2.73
CA ASP A 78 4.36 23.62 -4.09
C ASP A 78 5.54 24.63 -4.06
N PRO A 79 6.72 24.28 -4.61
CA PRO A 79 7.87 25.19 -4.68
C PRO A 79 7.61 26.47 -5.50
N LYS A 80 6.51 26.55 -6.27
CA LYS A 80 6.12 27.73 -7.05
C LYS A 80 5.14 28.66 -6.34
N SER A 81 4.56 28.23 -5.22
CA SER A 81 3.57 28.99 -4.41
C SER A 81 4.16 30.29 -3.81
N GLY A 82 5.48 30.38 -3.66
CA GLY A 82 6.18 31.54 -3.11
C GLY A 82 6.49 32.70 -4.08
N ARG A 83 6.18 32.60 -5.38
CA ARG A 83 6.46 33.69 -6.33
C ARG A 83 5.30 34.68 -6.36
N LYS A 84 5.24 35.56 -5.36
CA LYS A 84 4.48 36.81 -5.49
C LYS A 84 5.19 37.71 -6.50
N VAL A 85 4.53 37.97 -7.63
CA VAL A 85 4.84 39.10 -8.52
C VAL A 85 4.57 40.42 -7.81
#